data_AF-A0A968MEL3-F1
#
_entry.id   AF-A0A968MEL3-F1
#
_cell.length_a   1.000
_cell.length_b   1.000
_cell.length_c   1.000
_cell.angle_alpha   90.00
_cell.angle_beta   90.00
_cell.angle_gamma   90.00
#
_symmetry.space_group_name_H-M   'P 1'
#
loop_
_entity.id
_entity.type
_entity.pdbx_description
1 polymer ?
#
loop_
_entity_poly.entity_id
_entity_poly.type
_entity_poly.pdbx_seq_one_letter_code
_entity_poly.pdbx_strand_id
1 'polypeptide(L)'
;MTKVVRKVGSIPSSTGYGVEVSIDILAGFAYVIRKVFPNARIVYDRFHVMQKVIKEFDRIRRQSRITDKGAKRLILKNRKDLNEEEKAKLDSY
;
A
#
# COMPACT_ATOMS: atom_id res chain seq x y z
N MET A 1 22.34 19.54 -0.10
CA MET A 1 20.93 19.35 0.29
C MET A 1 20.78 17.90 0.72
N THR A 2 20.42 17.47 1.92
CA THR A 2 19.97 18.15 3.15
C THR A 2 20.28 17.20 4.32
N LYS A 3 20.92 17.73 5.35
CA LYS A 3 21.09 17.10 6.68
C LYS A 3 19.72 16.69 7.23
N VAL A 4 19.48 15.43 7.59
CA VAL A 4 18.82 15.00 8.85
C VAL A 4 19.06 13.50 9.07
N VAL A 5 20.21 13.12 9.64
CA VAL A 5 20.31 11.89 10.45
C VAL A 5 21.05 12.29 11.72
N ARG A 6 20.41 13.13 12.54
CA ARG A 6 20.90 13.41 13.90
C ARG A 6 20.30 12.36 14.84
N LYS A 7 21.15 11.39 15.20
CA LYS A 7 21.24 10.74 16.51
C LYS A 7 19.89 10.57 17.25
N VAL A 8 19.16 9.50 16.93
CA VAL A 8 18.24 8.87 17.90
C VAL A 8 19.08 7.94 18.77
N GLY A 9 20.02 8.51 19.51
CA GLY A 9 20.59 7.83 20.67
C GLY A 9 19.56 7.95 21.79
N SER A 10 19.26 6.85 22.48
CA SER A 10 18.35 6.74 23.62
C SER A 10 16.85 6.87 23.33
N ILE A 11 16.27 5.91 22.59
CA ILE A 11 14.94 5.42 22.97
C ILE A 11 15.19 4.21 23.88
N PRO A 12 14.83 4.27 25.18
CA PRO A 12 15.03 3.15 26.08
C PRO A 12 14.24 1.95 25.57
N SER A 13 14.89 0.80 25.45
CA SER A 13 14.26 -0.49 25.13
C SER A 13 13.25 -0.96 26.18
N SER A 14 13.12 -0.23 27.30
CA SER A 14 12.35 -0.58 28.49
C SER A 14 11.11 0.29 28.73
N THR A 15 10.79 1.28 27.90
CA THR A 15 9.56 2.06 28.07
C THR A 15 8.40 1.31 27.44
N GLY A 16 7.35 0.98 28.20
CA GLY A 16 6.18 0.18 27.78
C GLY A 16 5.29 0.78 26.68
N TYR A 17 5.82 1.66 25.83
CA TYR A 17 5.16 2.20 24.65
C TYR A 17 5.77 1.53 23.41
N GLY A 18 4.96 0.76 22.68
CA GLY A 18 5.39 0.18 21.40
C GLY A 18 5.77 1.30 20.42
N VAL A 19 6.98 1.24 19.86
CA VAL A 19 7.41 2.18 18.82
C VAL A 19 6.76 1.74 17.50
N GLU A 20 5.97 2.61 16.89
CA GLU A 20 5.45 2.41 15.54
C GLU A 20 6.24 3.24 14.54
N VAL A 21 6.61 2.62 13.42
CA VAL A 21 7.31 3.29 12.33
C VAL A 21 6.48 3.14 11.06
N SER A 22 5.98 4.26 10.55
CA SER A 22 5.32 4.33 9.24
C SER A 22 6.35 4.54 8.14
N ILE A 23 6.33 3.69 7.11
CA ILE A 23 7.27 3.75 5.99
C ILE A 23 6.62 3.66 4.62
N ASP A 24 7.27 4.33 3.67
CA ASP A 24 7.08 4.06 2.25
C ASP A 24 7.61 2.65 1.92
N ILE A 25 6.99 2.00 0.93
CA ILE A 25 7.29 0.61 0.51
C ILE A 25 8.56 0.56 -0.36
N LEU A 26 9.63 1.21 0.08
CA LEU A 26 10.96 1.02 -0.49
C LEU A 26 11.64 -0.09 0.31
N ALA A 27 12.07 -1.16 -0.38
CA ALA A 27 12.62 -2.36 0.26
C ALA A 27 13.80 -2.07 1.20
N GLY A 28 14.57 -1.01 0.93
CA GLY A 28 15.72 -0.61 1.76
C GLY A 28 15.36 -0.15 3.17
N PHE A 29 14.22 0.52 3.38
CA PHE A 29 13.87 1.08 4.69
C PHE A 29 13.47 0.01 5.70
N ALA A 30 12.73 -1.01 5.28
CA ALA A 30 12.30 -2.09 6.16
C ALA A 30 13.50 -2.84 6.77
N TYR A 31 14.57 -3.05 6.01
CA TYR A 31 15.78 -3.70 6.50
C TYR A 31 16.50 -2.87 7.57
N VAL A 32 16.67 -1.58 7.32
CA VAL A 32 17.34 -0.66 8.26
C VAL A 32 16.54 -0.53 9.55
N ILE A 33 15.21 -0.42 9.46
CA ILE A 33 14.34 -0.27 10.64
C ILE A 33 14.35 -1.52 11.50
N ARG A 34 14.35 -2.72 10.90
CA ARG A 34 14.48 -3.97 11.67
C ARG A 34 15.82 -4.05 12.43
N LYS A 35 16.89 -3.45 11.90
CA LYS A 35 18.19 -3.38 12.59
C LYS A 35 18.24 -2.33 13.69
N VAL A 36 17.64 -1.16 13.46
CA VAL A 36 17.72 -0.02 14.40
C VAL A 36 16.64 -0.11 15.49
N PHE A 37 15.47 -0.65 15.15
CA PHE A 37 14.29 -0.78 16.01
C PHE A 37 13.71 -2.20 15.93
N PRO A 38 14.39 -3.21 16.52
CA PRO A 38 13.98 -4.61 16.41
C PRO A 38 12.58 -4.89 16.99
N ASN A 39 12.14 -4.09 17.96
CA ASN A 39 10.84 -4.22 18.62
C ASN A 39 9.75 -3.32 18.00
N ALA A 40 10.04 -2.59 16.93
CA ALA A 40 9.07 -1.67 16.34
C ALA A 40 8.04 -2.39 15.48
N ARG A 41 6.79 -1.91 15.55
CA ARG A 41 5.74 -2.28 14.60
C ARG A 41 5.94 -1.49 13.32
N ILE A 42 6.31 -2.18 12.24
CA ILE A 42 6.44 -1.58 10.91
C ILE A 42 5.05 -1.50 10.27
N VAL A 43 4.62 -0.28 9.96
CA VAL A 43 3.37 -0.02 9.25
C VAL A 43 3.71 0.57 7.90
N TYR A 44 3.18 -0.02 6.83
CA TYR A 44 3.37 0.50 5.48
C TYR A 44 2.30 1.55 5.17
N ASP A 45 2.68 2.62 4.49
CA ASP A 45 1.72 3.60 4.01
C ASP A 45 0.72 2.97 3.02
N ARG A 46 -0.56 3.00 3.42
CA ARG A 46 -1.69 2.50 2.64
C ARG A 46 -1.77 3.14 1.25
N PHE A 47 -1.42 4.41 1.07
CA PHE A 47 -1.52 5.08 -0.23
C PHE A 47 -0.54 4.48 -1.24
N HIS A 48 0.70 4.25 -0.82
CA HIS A 48 1.72 3.61 -1.64
C HIS A 48 1.35 2.16 -1.97
N VAL A 49 0.75 1.42 -1.03
CA VAL A 49 0.28 0.04 -1.27
C VAL A 49 -0.81 0.06 -2.34
N MET A 50 -1.85 0.87 -2.12
CA MET A 50 -3.00 0.95 -3.02
C MET A 50 -2.60 1.42 -4.42
N GLN A 51 -1.67 2.36 -4.54
CA GLN A 51 -1.20 2.82 -5.84
C GLN A 51 -0.53 1.69 -6.65
N LYS A 52 0.28 0.85 -6.00
CA LYS A 52 0.91 -0.32 -6.65
C LYS A 52 -0.14 -1.34 -7.10
N VAL A 53 -1.10 -1.66 -6.23
CA VAL A 53 -2.19 -2.58 -6.54
C VAL A 53 -3.01 -2.06 -7.73
N ILE A 54 -3.43 -0.80 -7.71
CA ILE A 54 -4.23 -0.19 -8.79
C ILE A 54 -3.47 -0.21 -10.13
N LYS A 55 -2.15 0.06 -10.12
CA LYS A 55 -1.33 0.02 -11.33
C LYS A 55 -1.28 -1.40 -11.92
N GLU A 56 -1.14 -2.40 -11.06
CA GLU A 56 -1.08 -3.80 -11.49
C GLU A 56 -2.42 -4.30 -12.04
N PHE A 57 -3.53 -3.96 -11.38
CA PHE A 57 -4.88 -4.23 -11.91
C PHE A 57 -5.11 -3.56 -13.27
N ASP A 58 -4.67 -2.31 -13.46
CA ASP A 58 -4.80 -1.64 -14.75
C ASP A 58 -3.92 -2.29 -15.84
N ARG A 59 -2.76 -2.85 -15.47
CA ARG A 59 -1.92 -3.64 -16.38
C ARG A 59 -2.65 -4.88 -16.85
N ILE A 60 -3.20 -5.68 -15.92
CA ILE A 60 -3.96 -6.89 -16.23
C ILE A 60 -5.19 -6.56 -17.09
N ARG A 61 -5.95 -5.52 -16.71
CA ARG A 61 -7.12 -5.06 -17.49
C ARG A 61 -6.77 -4.76 -18.95
N ARG A 62 -5.64 -4.06 -19.19
CA ARG A 62 -5.15 -3.76 -20.55
C ARG A 62 -4.72 -5.02 -21.29
N GLN A 63 -4.08 -5.98 -20.61
CA GLN A 63 -3.73 -7.27 -21.20
C GLN A 63 -4.96 -8.08 -21.61
N SER A 64 -6.03 -8.03 -20.82
CA SER A 64 -7.34 -8.64 -21.14
C SER A 64 -8.15 -7.88 -22.20
N ARG A 65 -7.57 -6.84 -22.83
CA ARG A 65 -8.22 -6.01 -23.87
C ARG A 65 -9.50 -5.29 -23.43
N ILE A 66 -9.73 -5.15 -22.12
CA ILE A 66 -10.88 -4.42 -21.57
C ILE A 66 -10.56 -2.92 -21.66
N THR A 67 -11.04 -2.25 -22.71
CA THR A 67 -10.76 -0.83 -22.99
C THR A 67 -11.89 0.12 -22.60
N ASP A 68 -13.01 -0.38 -22.08
CA ASP A 68 -14.19 0.42 -21.78
C ASP A 68 -13.90 1.59 -20.83
N LYS A 69 -14.44 2.76 -21.20
CA LYS A 69 -14.47 3.95 -20.35
C LYS A 69 -15.35 3.67 -19.13
N GLY A 70 -14.75 3.13 -18.07
CA GLY A 70 -15.44 2.80 -16.80
C GLY A 70 -15.02 1.47 -16.19
N ALA A 71 -14.47 0.54 -17.00
CA ALA A 71 -14.08 -0.79 -16.53
C ALA A 71 -13.08 -0.74 -15.37
N LYS A 72 -12.12 0.19 -15.40
CA LYS A 72 -11.17 0.38 -14.30
C LYS A 72 -11.87 0.65 -12.97
N ARG A 73 -12.88 1.52 -12.97
CA ARG A 73 -13.64 1.85 -11.74
C ARG A 73 -14.47 0.65 -11.29
N LEU A 74 -15.06 -0.07 -12.23
CA LEU A 74 -15.88 -1.25 -11.97
C LEU A 74 -15.07 -2.37 -11.30
N ILE A 75 -13.91 -2.70 -11.85
CA ILE A 75 -13.00 -3.74 -11.33
C ILE A 75 -12.46 -3.40 -9.93
N LEU A 76 -12.29 -2.11 -9.63
CA LEU A 76 -11.72 -1.65 -8.35
C LEU A 76 -12.76 -1.45 -7.24
N LYS A 77 -14.06 -1.49 -7.55
CA LYS A 77 -15.13 -1.43 -6.54
C LYS A 77 -15.30 -2.79 -5.86
N ASN A 78 -15.69 -2.79 -4.57
CA ASN A 78 -16.08 -4.05 -3.94
C ASN A 78 -17.40 -4.55 -4.54
N ARG A 79 -17.53 -5.87 -4.69
CA ARG A 79 -18.75 -6.50 -5.26
C ARG A 79 -20.04 -6.12 -4.51
N LYS A 80 -19.95 -5.91 -3.20
CA LYS A 80 -21.07 -5.48 -2.35
C LYS A 80 -21.56 -4.05 -2.63
N ASP A 81 -20.69 -3.21 -3.20
CA ASP A 81 -20.96 -1.80 -3.48
C ASP A 81 -21.39 -1.56 -4.95
N LEU A 82 -21.53 -2.64 -5.73
CA LEU A 82 -22.00 -2.61 -7.12
C LEU A 82 -23.53 -2.71 -7.17
N ASN A 83 -24.15 -1.94 -8.06
CA ASN A 83 -25.55 -2.16 -8.43
C ASN A 83 -25.70 -3.38 -9.37
N GLU A 84 -26.92 -3.83 -9.64
CA GLU A 84 -27.16 -5.04 -10.45
C GLU A 84 -26.66 -4.91 -11.89
N GLU A 85 -26.76 -3.72 -12.50
CA GLU A 85 -26.23 -3.45 -13.84
C GLU A 85 -24.69 -3.52 -13.88
N GLU A 86 -24.04 -2.95 -12.87
CA GLU A 86 -22.59 -2.97 -12.68
C GLU A 86 -22.09 -4.40 -12.44
N LYS A 87 -22.82 -5.22 -11.68
CA LYS A 87 -22.51 -6.64 -11.49
C LYS A 87 -22.62 -7.41 -12.79
N ALA A 88 -23.74 -7.28 -13.50
CA ALA A 88 -23.97 -7.95 -14.77
C ALA A 88 -22.88 -7.59 -15.80
N LYS A 89 -22.49 -6.31 -15.84
CA LYS A 89 -21.39 -5.85 -16.68
C LYS A 89 -20.04 -6.43 -16.24
N LEU A 90 -19.77 -6.50 -14.94
CA LEU A 90 -18.53 -7.08 -14.42
C LEU A 90 -18.42 -8.57 -14.74
N ASP A 91 -19.52 -9.31 -14.61
CA ASP A 91 -19.59 -10.75 -14.90
C ASP A 91 -19.58 -11.04 -16.43
N SER A 92 -19.70 -10.01 -17.28
CA SER A 92 -19.61 -10.13 -18.75
C SER A 92 -18.17 -10.04 -19.31
N TYR A 93 -17.20 -9.66 -18.47
CA TYR A 93 -15.78 -9.61 -18.81
C TYR A 93 -15.09 -10.95 -18.57
#